data_AF-A0A9X9F2S1-F1
#
_entry.id   AF-A0A9X9F2S1-F1
#
_cell.length_a   1.000
_cell.length_b   1.000
_cell.length_c   1.000
_cell.angle_alpha   90.00
_cell.angle_beta   90.00
_cell.angle_gamma   90.00
#
_symmetry.space_group_name_H-M   'P 1'
#
loop_
_entity.id
_entity.type
_entity.pdbx_description
1 polymer ?
#
loop_
_entity_poly.entity_id
_entity_poly.type
_entity_poly.pdbx_seq_one_letter_code
_entity_poly.pdbx_strand_id
1 'polypeptide(L)'
;MKYKIHWLYKTKRGLQTELTTEYMNIEEVLQFAEDFEKTGRVKEFSFYDEMDAEWSLKEMKKLSKQVEEEPQEILVYFDGGYDVQTKEAGVGICVYYKKGNTNYR
;
A
#
# COMPACT_ATOMS: atom_id res chain seq x y z
N MET A 1 5.55 1.17 1.98
CA MET A 1 5.36 1.47 3.42
C MET A 1 4.27 0.57 3.96
N LYS A 2 4.45 0.04 5.17
CA LYS A 2 3.45 -0.80 5.84
C LYS A 2 2.85 -0.09 7.05
N TYR A 3 1.71 -0.58 7.50
CA TYR A 3 0.96 -0.03 8.63
C TYR A 3 0.40 -1.15 9.50
N LYS A 4 0.30 -0.87 10.80
CA LYS A 4 -0.44 -1.69 11.77
C LYS A 4 -1.69 -0.95 12.22
N ILE A 5 -2.72 -1.69 12.60
CA ILE A 5 -3.94 -1.15 13.20
C ILE A 5 -3.81 -1.28 14.72
N HIS A 6 -4.22 -0.27 15.45
CA HIS A 6 -4.43 -0.30 16.90
C HIS A 6 -5.87 0.12 17.20
N TRP A 7 -6.55 -0.63 18.07
CA TRP A 7 -7.93 -0.32 18.43
C TRP A 7 -8.33 -0.90 19.77
N LEU A 8 -9.32 -0.26 20.39
CA LEU A 8 -10.02 -0.81 21.55
C LEU A 8 -11.15 -1.75 21.09
N TYR A 9 -11.00 -3.04 21.34
CA TYR A 9 -12.00 -4.06 21.01
C TYR A 9 -12.94 -4.31 22.18
N LYS A 10 -14.25 -4.32 21.92
CA LYS A 10 -15.30 -4.63 22.90
C LYS A 10 -16.00 -5.94 22.58
N THR A 11 -15.92 -6.89 23.50
CA THR A 11 -16.70 -8.13 23.39
C THR A 11 -18.20 -7.87 23.56
N LYS A 12 -19.04 -8.80 23.11
CA LYS A 12 -20.52 -8.72 23.30
C LYS A 12 -20.93 -8.58 24.77
N ARG A 13 -20.12 -9.11 25.70
CA ARG A 13 -20.38 -9.07 27.15
C ARG A 13 -19.77 -7.85 27.86
N GLY A 14 -19.17 -6.93 27.10
CA GLY A 14 -18.69 -5.65 27.63
C GLY A 14 -17.22 -5.61 28.05
N LEU A 15 -16.51 -6.74 28.05
CA LEU A 15 -15.05 -6.74 28.25
C LEU A 15 -14.36 -5.97 27.12
N GLN A 16 -13.33 -5.21 27.48
CA GLN A 16 -12.54 -4.41 26.56
C GLN A 16 -11.06 -4.75 26.67
N THR A 17 -10.36 -4.74 25.55
CA THR A 17 -8.90 -4.85 25.48
C THR A 17 -8.39 -4.09 24.26
N GLU A 18 -7.16 -3.61 24.34
CA GLU A 18 -6.44 -3.12 23.17
C GLU A 18 -5.94 -4.30 22.34
N LEU A 19 -6.02 -4.15 21.02
CA LEU A 19 -5.48 -5.08 20.05
C LEU A 19 -4.63 -4.31 19.05
N THR A 20 -3.62 -5.00 18.51
CA THR A 20 -2.85 -4.50 17.38
C THR A 20 -2.64 -5.61 16.36
N THR A 21 -2.51 -5.25 15.09
CA THR A 21 -2.15 -6.18 14.02
C THR A 21 -0.63 -6.20 13.79
N GLU A 22 -0.19 -7.17 13.01
CA GLU A 22 1.09 -7.08 12.31
C GLU A 22 1.07 -5.94 11.27
N TYR A 23 2.26 -5.59 10.76
CA TYR A 23 2.43 -4.63 9.67
C TYR A 23 1.99 -5.21 8.33
N MET A 24 1.09 -4.51 7.65
CA MET A 24 0.46 -4.90 6.39
C MET A 24 0.49 -3.75 5.38
N ASN A 25 0.21 -4.01 4.11
CA ASN A 25 0.10 -2.94 3.12
C ASN A 25 -1.19 -2.11 3.34
N ILE A 26 -1.28 -0.94 2.70
CA ILE A 26 -2.39 -0.01 2.93
C ILE A 26 -3.76 -0.57 2.52
N GLU A 27 -3.82 -1.40 1.47
CA GLU A 27 -5.07 -2.02 0.99
C GLU A 27 -5.58 -3.06 1.99
N GLU A 28 -4.70 -3.94 2.45
CA GLU A 28 -4.99 -4.95 3.47
C GLU A 28 -5.48 -4.29 4.77
N VAL A 29 -4.79 -3.23 5.20
CA VAL A 29 -5.14 -2.48 6.42
C VAL A 29 -6.53 -1.86 6.33
N LEU A 30 -6.86 -1.23 5.20
CA LEU A 30 -8.18 -0.64 5.01
C LEU A 30 -9.28 -1.71 4.95
N GLN A 31 -9.01 -2.86 4.33
CA GLN A 31 -9.95 -3.97 4.28
C GLN A 31 -10.24 -4.54 5.67
N PHE A 32 -9.21 -4.80 6.48
CA PHE A 32 -9.39 -5.28 7.86
C PHE A 32 -10.09 -4.24 8.74
N ALA A 33 -9.73 -2.96 8.60
CA ALA A 33 -10.40 -1.90 9.33
C ALA A 33 -11.91 -1.90 9.07
N GLU A 34 -12.33 -2.01 7.80
CA GLU A 34 -13.74 -2.08 7.44
C GLU A 34 -14.45 -3.30 8.05
N ASP A 35 -13.83 -4.48 7.99
CA ASP A 35 -14.40 -5.70 8.56
C ASP A 35 -14.53 -5.62 10.09
N PHE A 36 -13.52 -5.07 10.76
CA PHE A 36 -13.57 -4.83 12.20
C PHE A 36 -14.66 -3.82 12.56
N GLU A 37 -14.82 -2.74 11.79
CA GLU A 37 -15.86 -1.74 11.96
C GLU A 37 -17.27 -2.35 11.84
N LYS A 38 -17.48 -3.20 10.82
CA LYS A 38 -18.74 -3.94 10.58
C LYS A 38 -19.14 -4.85 11.74
N THR A 39 -18.20 -5.28 12.58
CA THR A 39 -18.55 -6.07 13.77
C THR A 39 -19.32 -5.25 14.82
N GLY A 40 -19.26 -3.92 14.78
CA GLY A 40 -19.80 -3.01 15.80
C GLY A 40 -19.07 -3.10 17.14
N ARG A 41 -17.86 -3.66 17.16
CA ARG A 41 -17.06 -3.94 18.37
C ARG A 41 -15.81 -3.09 18.48
N VAL A 42 -15.58 -2.21 17.51
CA VAL A 42 -14.49 -1.24 17.55
C VAL A 42 -15.03 0.10 18.02
N LYS A 43 -14.30 0.74 18.94
CA LYS A 43 -14.60 2.11 19.38
C LYS A 43 -13.83 3.15 18.59
N GLU A 44 -12.52 2.95 18.45
CA GLU A 44 -11.57 3.89 17.87
C GLU A 44 -10.50 3.10 17.10
N PHE A 45 -10.12 3.61 15.92
CA PHE A 45 -9.00 3.10 15.13
C PHE A 45 -7.89 4.15 15.09
N SER A 46 -6.69 3.70 15.41
CA SER A 46 -5.45 4.41 15.10
C SER A 46 -4.59 3.51 14.22
N PHE A 47 -3.96 4.09 13.22
CA PHE A 47 -3.05 3.39 12.33
C PHE A 47 -1.64 3.91 12.55
N TYR A 48 -0.66 3.03 12.54
CA TYR A 48 0.74 3.41 12.77
C TYR A 48 1.60 2.87 11.64
N ASP A 49 2.46 3.72 11.09
CA ASP A 49 3.45 3.29 10.10
C ASP A 49 4.71 2.69 10.75
N GLU A 50 5.67 2.29 9.92
CA GLU A 50 6.94 1.71 10.35
C GLU A 50 7.84 2.70 11.12
N MET A 51 7.48 3.99 11.14
CA MET A 51 8.15 5.07 11.88
C MET A 51 7.36 5.49 13.13
N ASP A 52 6.33 4.72 13.51
CA ASP A 52 5.38 5.00 14.59
C ASP A 52 4.64 6.34 14.45
N ALA A 53 4.53 6.89 13.23
CA ALA A 53 3.64 8.03 13.00
C ALA A 53 2.19 7.55 13.01
N GLU A 54 1.32 8.29 13.69
CA GLU A 54 -0.11 7.97 13.79
C GLU A 54 -0.91 8.56 12.63
N TRP A 55 -1.83 7.77 12.10
CA TRP A 55 -2.71 8.11 11.00
C TRP A 55 -4.16 7.81 11.36
N SER A 56 -5.07 8.67 10.94
CA SER A 56 -6.52 8.42 11.01
C SER A 56 -7.02 7.62 9.81
N LEU A 57 -8.20 6.99 9.94
CA LEU A 57 -8.85 6.28 8.83
C LEU A 57 -9.05 7.17 7.59
N LYS A 58 -9.32 8.47 7.79
CA LYS A 58 -9.50 9.42 6.68
C LYS A 58 -8.20 9.66 5.92
N GLU A 59 -7.10 9.81 6.64
CA GLU A 59 -5.78 10.01 6.04
C GLU A 59 -5.32 8.75 5.30
N MET A 60 -5.51 7.57 5.91
CA MET A 60 -5.24 6.29 5.25
C MET A 60 -6.02 6.13 3.95
N LYS A 61 -7.32 6.48 3.93
CA LYS A 61 -8.14 6.45 2.70
C LYS A 61 -7.66 7.44 1.65
N LYS A 62 -7.19 8.63 2.05
CA LYS A 62 -6.63 9.61 1.11
C LYS A 62 -5.30 9.11 0.54
N LEU A 63 -4.43 8.58 1.40
CA LEU A 63 -3.14 8.04 1.02
C LEU A 63 -3.29 6.86 0.06
N SER A 64 -4.22 5.94 0.34
CA SER A 64 -4.51 4.80 -0.56
C SER A 64 -4.86 5.26 -1.97
N LYS A 65 -5.67 6.31 -2.12
CA LYS A 65 -6.00 6.86 -3.44
C LYS A 65 -4.80 7.46 -4.16
N GLN A 66 -3.93 8.15 -3.41
CA GLN A 66 -2.70 8.70 -4.00
C GLN A 66 -1.75 7.59 -4.45
N VAL A 67 -1.59 6.55 -3.63
CA VAL A 67 -0.75 5.38 -3.92
C VAL A 67 -1.27 4.61 -5.14
N GLU A 68 -2.58 4.46 -5.28
CA GLU A 68 -3.21 3.82 -6.45
C GLU A 68 -2.93 4.59 -7.76
N GLU A 69 -2.82 5.92 -7.67
CA GLU A 69 -2.53 6.77 -8.82
C GLU A 69 -1.03 6.80 -9.22
N GLU A 70 -0.15 6.30 -8.36
CA GLU A 70 1.30 6.25 -8.61
C GLU A 70 1.71 4.97 -9.36
N PRO A 71 2.68 5.04 -10.29
CA PRO A 71 3.30 3.86 -10.89
C PRO A 71 4.03 3.04 -9.84
N GLN A 72 3.66 1.77 -9.71
CA GLN A 72 4.28 0.79 -8.83
C GLN A 72 4.84 -0.39 -9.63
N GLU A 73 5.66 -1.22 -8.96
CA GLU A 73 6.24 -2.44 -9.56
C GLU A 73 6.97 -2.15 -10.89
N ILE A 74 7.74 -1.06 -10.94
CA ILE A 74 8.43 -0.62 -12.16
C ILE A 74 9.51 -1.62 -12.55
N LEU A 75 9.43 -2.14 -13.77
CA LEU A 75 10.39 -3.06 -14.37
C LEU A 75 10.86 -2.50 -15.71
N VAL A 76 12.17 -2.27 -15.85
CA VAL A 76 12.76 -1.68 -17.05
C VAL A 76 13.66 -2.70 -17.74
N TYR A 77 13.42 -2.91 -19.04
CA TYR A 77 14.31 -3.67 -19.91
C TYR A 77 15.09 -2.72 -20.81
N PHE A 78 16.38 -2.99 -20.94
CA PHE A 78 17.28 -2.29 -21.83
C PHE A 78 17.82 -3.29 -22.85
N ASP A 79 17.77 -2.93 -24.12
CA ASP A 79 18.45 -3.65 -25.20
C ASP A 79 19.32 -2.65 -25.97
N GLY A 80 20.57 -3.01 -26.23
CA GLY A 80 21.57 -2.11 -26.78
C GLY A 80 22.34 -2.77 -27.91
N GLY A 81 22.40 -2.10 -29.05
CA GLY A 81 23.19 -2.52 -30.21
C GLY A 81 24.27 -1.51 -30.54
N TYR A 82 25.45 -1.99 -30.92
CA TYR A 82 26.55 -1.14 -31.40
C TYR A 82 27.05 -1.65 -32.74
N ASP A 83 27.13 -0.75 -33.72
CA ASP A 83 27.70 -1.03 -35.03
C ASP A 83 29.18 -0.62 -35.05
N VAL A 84 30.06 -1.60 -35.23
CA VAL A 84 31.52 -1.40 -35.22
C VAL A 84 32.01 -0.67 -36.48
N GLN A 85 31.28 -0.77 -37.60
CA GLN A 85 31.62 -0.13 -38.87
C GLN A 85 31.17 1.34 -38.90
N THR A 86 29.91 1.62 -38.53
CA THR A 86 29.39 2.99 -38.51
C THR A 86 29.75 3.75 -37.23
N LYS A 87 30.20 3.03 -36.19
CA LYS A 87 30.45 3.54 -34.83
C LYS A 87 29.18 4.06 -34.13
N GLU A 88 28.01 3.67 -34.61
CA GLU A 88 26.73 4.10 -34.06
C GLU A 88 26.25 3.12 -32.99
N ALA A 89 25.53 3.63 -32.00
CA ALA A 89 24.86 2.85 -30.98
C ALA A 89 23.36 3.11 -31.02
N GLY A 90 22.56 2.07 -30.83
CA GLY A 90 21.12 2.16 -30.61
C GLY A 90 20.77 1.56 -29.25
N VAL A 91 19.74 2.12 -28.61
CA VAL A 91 19.17 1.57 -27.37
C VAL A 91 17.65 1.49 -27.50
N GLY A 92 17.09 0.34 -27.15
CA GLY A 92 15.68 0.11 -26.92
C GLY A 92 15.39 0.04 -25.43
N ILE A 93 14.29 0.67 -25.00
CA ILE A 93 13.84 0.67 -23.61
C ILE A 93 12.37 0.26 -23.59
N CYS A 94 12.02 -0.68 -22.72
CA CYS A 94 10.63 -1.01 -22.38
C CYS A 94 10.43 -0.81 -20.87
N VAL A 95 9.41 -0.03 -20.48
CA VAL A 95 9.11 0.29 -19.08
C VAL A 95 7.76 -0.29 -18.71
N TYR A 96 7.77 -1.34 -17.91
CA TYR A 96 6.55 -1.93 -17.37
C TYR A 96 6.28 -1.34 -16.00
N TYR A 97 5.02 -1.03 -15.71
CA TYR A 97 4.59 -0.58 -14.40
C TYR A 97 3.12 -0.90 -14.17
N LYS A 98 2.72 -0.95 -12.91
CA LYS A 98 1.35 -1.12 -12.48
C LYS A 98 0.82 0.22 -11.97
N LYS A 99 -0.41 0.60 -12.34
CA LYS A 99 -1.12 1.74 -11.76
C LYS A 99 -2.52 1.28 -11.37
N GLY A 100 -2.83 1.34 -10.08
CA GLY A 100 -3.94 0.62 -9.47
C GLY A 100 -3.92 -0.86 -9.85
N ASN A 101 -5.01 -1.36 -10.43
CA ASN A 101 -5.11 -2.75 -10.89
C ASN A 101 -4.76 -2.98 -12.38
N THR A 102 -4.17 -1.98 -13.05
CA THR A 102 -3.86 -2.06 -14.49
C THR A 102 -2.35 -2.09 -14.74
N ASN A 103 -1.92 -2.95 -15.67
CA ASN A 103 -0.53 -3.05 -16.10
C ASN A 103 -0.29 -2.22 -17.38
N TYR A 104 0.84 -1.52 -17.43
CA TYR A 104 1.26 -0.65 -18.53
C TYR A 104 2.64 -1.08 -19.06
N ARG A 105 2.95 -0.72 -20.31
CA ARG A 105 4.25 -0.90 -21.00
C ARG A 105 4.58 0.33 -21.83
#